data_AF-L8LGM5-F1
#
_entry.id   AF-L8LGM5-F1
#
_cell.length_a   1.000
_cell.length_b   1.000
_cell.length_c   1.000
_cell.angle_alpha   90.00
_cell.angle_beta   90.00
_cell.angle_gamma   90.00
#
_symmetry.space_group_name_H-M   'P 1'
#
loop_
_entity.id
_entity.type
_entity.pdbx_description
1 polymer ?
#
loop_
_entity_poly.entity_id
_entity_poly.type
_entity_poly.pdbx_seq_one_letter_code
_entity_poly.pdbx_strand_id
1 'polypeptide(L)' 'MDIIKLTYTPMLPQSHLDDLQEPIKSASPEIRKIIERILKLEKDKLSQRKTRNINDDILKVIKDGIQ' A
#
# COMPACT_ATOMS: atom_id res chain seq x y z
N MET A 1 26.56 3.22 -22.33
CA MET A 1 25.93 1.89 -22.21
C MET A 1 25.96 1.54 -20.74
N ASP A 2 24.84 1.77 -20.06
CA ASP A 2 24.78 1.76 -18.60
C ASP A 2 24.75 0.33 -18.06
N ILE A 3 25.84 -0.03 -17.39
CA ILE A 3 26.12 -1.30 -16.72
C ILE A 3 25.06 -1.65 -15.65
N ILE A 4 24.25 -0.66 -15.26
CA ILE A 4 23.23 -0.75 -14.21
C ILE A 4 21.91 -1.40 -14.70
N LYS A 5 21.71 -1.58 -16.02
CA LYS A 5 20.48 -2.21 -16.56
C LYS A 5 20.48 -3.74 -16.56
N LEU A 6 21.59 -4.40 -16.23
CA LEU A 6 21.74 -5.86 -16.38
C LEU A 6 21.43 -6.69 -15.13
N THR A 7 21.08 -6.07 -14.00
CA THR A 7 20.90 -6.80 -12.73
C THR A 7 19.64 -6.45 -11.93
N TYR A 8 18.72 -5.64 -12.46
CA TYR A 8 17.38 -5.49 -11.88
C TYR A 8 16.35 -6.26 -12.71
N THR A 9 16.24 -7.56 -12.45
CA THR A 9 15.04 -8.31 -12.82
C THR A 9 14.03 -8.06 -11.70
N PRO A 10 12.95 -7.29 -11.93
CA PRO A 10 11.88 -7.25 -10.96
C PRO A 10 11.35 -8.69 -10.80
N MET A 11 11.30 -9.15 -9.55
CA MET A 11 10.85 -10.50 -9.17
C MET A 11 9.41 -10.80 -9.64
N LEU A 12 8.71 -9.76 -10.11
CA LEU A 12 7.39 -9.80 -10.73
C LEU A 12 7.44 -9.05 -12.07
N PRO A 13 6.75 -9.54 -13.13
CA PRO A 13 6.57 -8.79 -14.36
C PRO A 13 5.97 -7.40 -14.07
N GLN A 14 6.35 -6.39 -14.85
CA GLN A 14 5.84 -5.03 -14.69
C GLN A 14 4.31 -4.97 -14.70
N SER A 15 3.66 -5.78 -15.55
CA SER A 15 2.19 -5.91 -15.62
C SER A 15 1.57 -6.32 -14.28
N HIS A 16 2.22 -7.23 -13.54
CA HIS A 16 1.74 -7.63 -12.21
C HIS A 16 1.85 -6.49 -11.18
N LEU A 17 2.90 -5.67 -11.26
CA LEU A 17 3.03 -4.50 -10.38
C LEU A 17 1.97 -3.45 -10.69
N ASP A 18 1.58 -3.31 -11.96
CA ASP A 18 0.54 -2.39 -12.38
C ASP A 18 -0.85 -2.86 -11.92
N ASP A 19 -1.16 -4.16 -12.01
CA ASP A 19 -2.40 -4.74 -11.49
C ASP A 19 -2.54 -4.55 -9.98
N LEU A 20 -1.45 -4.69 -9.22
CA LEU A 20 -1.46 -4.47 -7.77
C LEU A 20 -1.67 -3.00 -7.38
N GLN A 21 -1.23 -2.06 -8.23
CA GLN A 21 -1.38 -0.63 -7.98
C GLN A 21 -2.67 -0.05 -8.54
N GLU A 22 -3.36 -0.77 -9.45
CA GLU A 22 -4.61 -0.33 -10.06
C GLU A 22 -5.63 0.15 -9.02
N PRO A 23 -5.90 -0.57 -7.90
CA PRO A 23 -6.86 -0.11 -6.90
C PRO A 23 -6.48 1.21 -6.21
N ILE A 24 -5.20 1.58 -6.23
CA ILE A 24 -4.70 2.85 -5.68
C ILE A 24 -4.78 3.96 -6.74
N LYS A 25 -4.48 3.61 -8.00
CA LYS A 25 -4.46 4.53 -9.14
C LYS A 25 -5.87 4.90 -9.61
N SER A 26 -6.82 3.97 -9.58
CA SER A 26 -8.18 4.13 -10.08
C SER A 26 -9.21 4.49 -9.01
N ALA A 27 -8.88 4.32 -7.72
CA ALA A 27 -9.74 4.71 -6.63
C ALA A 27 -10.11 6.20 -6.68
N SER A 28 -11.34 6.52 -6.24
CA SER A 28 -11.75 7.90 -6.04
C SER A 28 -10.81 8.59 -5.01
N PRO A 29 -10.71 9.93 -5.03
CA PRO A 29 -9.83 10.65 -4.11
C PRO A 29 -10.09 10.34 -2.63
N GLU A 30 -11.33 10.06 -2.26
CA GLU A 30 -11.74 9.67 -0.91
C GLU A 30 -11.25 8.27 -0.55
N ILE A 31 -11.51 7.28 -1.40
CA ILE A 31 -11.06 5.90 -1.20
C ILE A 31 -9.53 5.82 -1.20
N ARG A 32 -8.86 6.60 -2.06
CA ARG A 32 -7.41 6.69 -2.08
C ARG A 32 -6.84 7.20 -0.75
N LYS A 33 -7.46 8.21 -0.13
CA LYS A 33 -7.06 8.68 1.22
C LYS A 33 -7.21 7.60 2.29
N ILE A 34 -8.27 6.78 2.22
CA ILE A 34 -8.46 5.64 3.11
C ILE A 34 -7.32 4.64 2.94
N ILE A 35 -7.02 4.24 1.69
CA ILE A 35 -5.95 3.30 1.37
C ILE A 35 -4.60 3.82 1.88
N GLU A 36 -4.25 5.08 1.62
CA GLU A 36 -2.99 5.69 2.06
C GLU A 36 -2.86 5.71 3.60
N ARG A 37 -3.95 5.97 4.32
CA ARG A 37 -3.98 5.92 5.80
C ARG A 37 -3.78 4.49 6.32
N ILE A 38 -4.40 3.49 5.69
CA ILE A 38 -4.24 2.07 6.06
C ILE A 38 -2.81 1.60 5.79
N LEU A 39 -2.25 1.93 4.63
CA LEU A 39 -0.86 1.57 4.28
C LEU A 39 0.14 2.15 5.27
N LYS A 40 -0.11 3.36 5.79
CA LYS A 40 0.69 3.93 6.87
C LYS A 40 0.62 3.10 8.16
N LEU A 41 -0.58 2.68 8.58
CA LEU A 41 -0.76 1.83 9.76
C LEU A 41 -0.05 0.47 9.61
N GLU A 42 -0.14 -0.17 8.45
CA GLU A 42 0.55 -1.44 8.18
C GLU A 42 2.08 -1.26 8.15
N LYS A 43 2.58 -0.17 7.55
CA LYS A 43 4.01 0.15 7.57
C LYS A 43 4.52 0.39 9.00
N ASP A 44 3.77 1.16 9.78
CA ASP A 44 4.10 1.45 11.17
C ASP A 44 4.11 0.15 12.00
N LYS A 45 3.15 -0.75 11.78
CA LYS A 45 3.10 -2.08 12.40
C LYS A 45 4.27 -2.98 11.97
N LEU A 46 4.64 -3.00 10.69
CA LEU A 46 5.76 -3.80 10.18
C LEU A 46 7.09 -3.40 10.85
N SER A 47 7.24 -2.13 11.22
CA SER A 47 8.43 -1.64 11.93
C SER A 47 8.52 -2.08 13.39
N GLN A 48 7.45 -2.68 13.95
CA GLN A 48 7.39 -3.06 15.36
C GLN A 48 7.88 -4.50 15.58
N ARG A 49 8.66 -4.72 16.64
CA ARG A 49 9.14 -6.06 17.03
C ARG A 49 8.03 -6.98 17.56
N LYS A 50 6.92 -6.42 18.04
CA LYS A 50 5.75 -7.16 18.54
C LYS A 50 4.59 -6.96 17.59
N THR A 51 3.84 -8.03 17.35
CA THR A 51 2.62 -7.99 16.55
C THR A 51 1.58 -7.09 17.24
N ARG A 52 1.37 -5.90 16.69
CA ARG A 52 0.26 -5.02 17.06
C ARG A 52 -0.98 -5.40 16.25
N ASN A 53 -2.14 -5.50 16.91
CA ASN A 53 -3.42 -5.57 16.22
C ASN A 53 -3.84 -4.15 15.80
N ILE A 54 -4.13 -3.94 14.52
CA ILE A 54 -4.55 -2.64 13.96
C ILE A 54 -5.97 -2.68 13.38
N ASN A 55 -6.73 -3.76 13.61
CA ASN A 55 -8.06 -3.91 13.01
C ASN A 55 -9.01 -2.78 13.41
N ASP A 56 -9.01 -2.37 14.68
CA ASP A 56 -9.82 -1.25 15.17
C ASP A 56 -9.38 0.09 14.57
N ASP A 57 -8.07 0.28 14.37
CA ASP A 57 -7.50 1.45 13.72
C ASP A 57 -7.95 1.52 12.24
N ILE A 58 -7.93 0.39 11.53
CA ILE A 58 -8.41 0.26 10.14
C ILE A 58 -9.91 0.58 10.05
N LEU A 59 -10.73 -0.01 10.94
CA LEU A 59 -12.17 0.25 10.96
C LEU A 59 -12.47 1.72 11.21
N LYS A 60 -11.70 2.38 12.09
CA LYS A 60 -11.83 3.82 12.33
C LYS A 60 -11.49 4.62 11.08
N VAL A 61 -10.39 4.31 10.40
CA VAL A 61 -9.99 4.99 9.16
C VAL A 61 -11.06 4.88 8.06
N ILE A 62 -11.67 3.71 7.91
CA ILE A 62 -12.75 3.48 6.93
C ILE A 62 -13.99 4.30 7.30
N LYS A 63 -14.42 4.27 8.57
CA LYS A 63 -15.58 5.04 9.04
C LYS A 63 -15.39 6.55 8.85
N ASP A 64 -14.22 7.07 9.23
CA ASP A 64 -13.87 8.47 9.06
C ASP A 64 -13.86 8.92 7.59
N GLY A 65 -13.62 7.99 6.65
CA GLY A 65 -13.49 8.29 5.23
C GLY A 65 -14.77 8.07 4.42
N ILE A 66 -15.88 7.68 5.05
CA ILE A 66 -17.19 7.48 4.38
C ILE A 66 -18.27 8.42 4.98
N GLN A 67 -17.99 9.06 6.12
CA GLN A 67 -18.91 9.95 6.83
C GLN A 67 -19.04 11.34 6.18
#